data_AF-A0A9N9LJB5-F1
#
_entry.id   AF-A0A9N9LJB5-F1
#
_cell.length_a   1.000
_cell.length_b   1.000
_cell.length_c   1.000
_cell.angle_alpha   90.00
_cell.angle_beta   90.00
_cell.angle_gamma   90.00
#
_symmetry.space_group_name_H-M   'P 1'
#
loop_
_entity.id
_entity.type
_entity.pdbx_description
1 polymer ?
#
loop_
_entity_poly.entity_id
_entity_poly.type
_entity_poly.pdbx_seq_one_letter_code
_entity_poly.pdbx_strand_id
1 'polypeptide(L)'
;MDTSSTRMAGFPIEGVVGPLMEEVVGVARAAGHELPGGIVEDMIDCDPWDTFFKPSMQQDIEKGNFIAFKNIIGEPLREAERLGVPASGLRMLYELLKIKQFQLKLKRGVAVLATTKRGRE
;
A
#
# COMPACT_ATOMS: atom_id res chain seq x y z
N MET A 1 -11.97 -4.88 -4.96
CA MET A 1 -12.70 -5.71 -3.98
C MET A 1 -12.83 -4.87 -2.72
N ASP A 2 -13.95 -4.90 -2.02
CA ASP A 2 -14.11 -4.29 -0.69
C ASP A 2 -13.41 -5.13 0.39
N THR A 3 -13.33 -4.63 1.62
CA THR A 3 -12.62 -5.29 2.73
C THR A 3 -13.28 -6.62 3.13
N SER A 4 -14.61 -6.67 3.27
CA SER A 4 -15.35 -7.89 3.60
C SER A 4 -15.12 -9.00 2.58
N SER A 5 -15.32 -8.70 1.29
CA SER A 5 -15.08 -9.66 0.21
C SER A 5 -13.63 -10.14 0.17
N THR A 6 -12.67 -9.26 0.47
CA THR A 6 -11.25 -9.60 0.54
C THR A 6 -10.96 -10.58 1.68
N ARG A 7 -11.55 -10.35 2.86
CA ARG A 7 -11.41 -11.25 4.01
C ARG A 7 -12.09 -12.59 3.79
N MET A 8 -13.32 -12.59 3.26
CA MET A 8 -14.08 -13.80 2.94
C MET A 8 -13.36 -14.69 1.92
N ALA A 9 -12.58 -14.11 1.02
CA ALA A 9 -11.79 -14.87 0.04
C ALA A 9 -10.59 -15.61 0.66
N GLY A 10 -10.10 -15.19 1.84
CA GLY A 10 -8.98 -15.81 2.56
C GLY A 10 -7.61 -15.61 1.92
N PHE A 11 -7.42 -16.09 0.69
CA PHE A 11 -6.13 -16.06 -0.01
C PHE A 11 -5.50 -14.65 -0.15
N PRO A 12 -6.25 -13.53 -0.29
CA PRO A 12 -5.61 -12.21 -0.33
C PRO A 12 -5.00 -11.82 1.02
N ILE A 13 -5.61 -12.28 2.12
CA ILE A 13 -5.12 -12.04 3.47
C ILE A 13 -3.81 -12.79 3.67
N GLU A 14 -3.80 -14.08 3.39
CA GLU A 14 -2.64 -14.96 3.57
C GLU A 14 -1.47 -14.61 2.63
N GLY A 15 -1.76 -14.34 1.36
CA GLY A 15 -0.72 -14.16 0.34
C GLY A 15 -0.20 -12.73 0.20
N VAL A 16 -0.94 -11.73 0.68
CA VAL A 16 -0.61 -10.32 0.43
C VAL A 16 -0.75 -9.46 1.69
N VAL A 17 -1.93 -9.38 2.29
CA VAL A 17 -2.19 -8.39 3.36
C VAL A 17 -1.38 -8.71 4.62
N GLY A 18 -1.45 -9.95 5.13
CA GLY A 18 -0.72 -10.37 6.32
C GLY A 18 0.79 -10.15 6.20
N PRO A 19 1.46 -10.68 5.16
CA PRO A 19 2.90 -10.46 4.97
C PRO A 19 3.30 -8.98 4.90
N LEU A 20 2.49 -8.12 4.27
CA LEU A 20 2.75 -6.68 4.22
C LEU A 20 2.58 -6.01 5.59
N MET A 21 1.60 -6.44 6.38
CA MET A 21 1.42 -5.93 7.75
C MET A 21 2.59 -6.33 8.64
N GLU A 22 3.09 -7.56 8.51
CA GLU A 22 4.28 -8.03 9.23
C GLU A 22 5.54 -7.24 8.88
N GLU A 23 5.72 -6.83 7.62
CA GLU A 23 6.82 -5.91 7.26
C GLU A 23 6.67 -4.58 8.01
N VAL A 24 5.47 -4.01 8.11
CA VAL A 24 5.23 -2.77 8.87
C VAL A 24 5.51 -2.97 10.37
N VAL A 25 5.09 -4.09 10.95
CA VAL A 25 5.36 -4.44 12.36
C VAL A 25 6.87 -4.57 12.59
N GLY A 26 7.60 -5.24 11.69
CA GLY A 26 9.05 -5.37 11.76
C GLY A 26 9.76 -4.02 11.70
N VAL A 27 9.31 -3.11 10.84
CA VAL A 27 9.83 -1.74 10.77
C VAL A 27 9.55 -0.96 12.05
N ALA A 28 8.33 -1.04 12.60
CA ALA A 28 7.98 -0.39 13.85
C ALA A 28 8.87 -0.86 15.01
N ARG A 29 9.07 -2.18 15.13
CA ARG A 29 9.96 -2.77 16.14
C ARG A 29 11.39 -2.25 16.01
N ALA A 30 11.94 -2.22 14.80
CA ALA A 30 13.29 -1.70 14.56
C ALA A 30 13.42 -0.20 14.87
N ALA A 31 12.33 0.56 14.73
CA ALA A 31 12.25 1.96 15.11
C ALA A 31 12.11 2.18 16.63
N GLY A 32 12.05 1.10 17.44
CA GLY A 32 11.88 1.17 18.89
C GLY A 32 10.41 1.25 19.34
N HIS A 33 9.46 0.96 18.45
CA HIS A 33 8.03 0.92 18.74
C HIS A 33 7.52 -0.51 18.77
N GLU A 34 7.35 -1.04 19.98
CA GLU A 34 6.82 -2.39 20.17
C GLU A 34 5.28 -2.38 20.06
N LEU A 35 4.76 -3.06 19.05
CA LEU A 35 3.32 -3.25 18.86
C LEU A 35 2.85 -4.51 19.61
N PRO A 36 1.58 -4.57 20.04
CA PRO A 36 1.03 -5.76 20.70
C PRO A 36 1.18 -7.03 19.85
N GLY A 37 1.39 -8.17 20.49
CA GLY A 37 1.29 -9.47 19.81
C GLY A 37 -0.14 -9.70 19.33
N GLY A 38 -0.30 -10.28 18.13
CA GLY A 38 -1.62 -10.48 17.51
C GLY A 38 -2.19 -9.25 16.80
N ILE A 39 -1.44 -8.14 16.73
CA ILE A 39 -1.94 -6.89 16.11
C ILE A 39 -2.34 -7.06 14.64
N VAL A 40 -1.71 -8.00 13.92
CA VAL A 40 -2.03 -8.26 12.51
C VAL A 40 -3.43 -8.88 12.40
N GLU A 41 -3.69 -9.92 13.18
CA GLU A 41 -5.00 -10.59 13.26
C GLU A 41 -6.07 -9.63 13.75
N ASP A 42 -5.80 -8.89 14.83
CA ASP A 42 -6.72 -7.92 15.41
C ASP A 42 -7.14 -6.85 14.39
N MET A 43 -6.21 -6.38 13.55
CA MET A 43 -6.50 -5.39 12.51
C MET A 43 -7.22 -5.99 11.29
N ILE A 44 -6.98 -7.26 10.96
CA ILE A 44 -7.74 -7.96 9.90
C ILE A 44 -9.21 -8.16 10.32
N ASP A 45 -9.44 -8.40 11.61
CA ASP A 45 -10.75 -8.68 12.19
C ASP A 45 -11.43 -7.47 12.86
N CYS A 46 -10.83 -6.28 12.77
CA CYS A 46 -11.34 -5.09 13.48
C CYS A 46 -12.74 -4.64 13.05
N ASP A 47 -13.12 -4.90 11.80
CA ASP A 47 -14.43 -4.51 11.25
C ASP A 47 -15.40 -5.69 11.16
N PRO A 48 -16.73 -5.45 11.37
CA PRO A 48 -17.77 -6.46 11.14
C PRO A 48 -17.72 -7.06 9.73
N TRP A 49 -18.01 -8.36 9.63
CA TRP A 49 -17.96 -9.13 8.38
C TRP A 49 -18.89 -8.57 7.29
N ASP A 50 -19.96 -7.89 7.66
CA ASP A 50 -21.01 -7.38 6.79
C ASP A 50 -20.87 -5.89 6.43
N THR A 51 -19.70 -5.27 6.67
CA THR A 51 -19.48 -3.85 6.39
C THR A 51 -19.34 -3.54 4.89
N PHE A 52 -18.71 -4.43 4.11
CA PHE A 52 -18.46 -4.30 2.66
C PHE A 52 -17.91 -2.93 2.22
N PHE A 53 -17.10 -2.28 3.06
CA PHE A 53 -16.61 -0.94 2.75
C PHE A 53 -15.33 -0.96 1.92
N LYS A 54 -15.11 0.13 1.20
CA LYS A 54 -13.89 0.36 0.43
C LYS A 54 -12.99 1.35 1.17
N PRO A 55 -11.70 1.06 1.38
CA PRO A 55 -10.78 2.00 2.01
C PRO A 55 -10.70 3.32 1.22
N SER A 56 -10.40 4.43 1.90
CA SER A 56 -10.40 5.77 1.30
C SER A 56 -9.52 5.87 0.05
N MET A 57 -8.32 5.29 0.08
CA MET A 57 -7.41 5.30 -1.09
C MET A 57 -7.99 4.54 -2.30
N GLN A 58 -8.75 3.48 -2.07
CA GLN A 58 -9.47 2.78 -3.15
C GLN A 58 -10.58 3.66 -3.72
N GLN A 59 -11.35 4.34 -2.85
CA GLN A 59 -12.38 5.28 -3.30
C GLN A 59 -11.78 6.43 -4.12
N ASP A 60 -10.60 6.93 -3.75
CA ASP A 60 -9.89 7.94 -4.51
C ASP A 60 -9.53 7.45 -5.92
N ILE A 61 -9.05 6.20 -6.05
CA ILE A 61 -8.79 5.59 -7.35
C ILE A 61 -10.07 5.52 -8.20
N GLU A 62 -11.19 5.09 -7.60
CA GLU A 62 -12.47 4.96 -8.28
C GLU A 62 -13.05 6.32 -8.71
N LYS A 63 -12.82 7.38 -7.91
CA LYS A 63 -13.22 8.76 -8.21
C LYS A 63 -12.26 9.51 -9.14
N GLY A 64 -11.10 8.92 -9.46
CA GLY A 64 -10.06 9.59 -10.25
C GLY A 64 -9.23 10.62 -9.47
N ASN A 65 -9.30 10.61 -8.14
CA ASN A 65 -8.49 11.46 -7.27
C ASN A 65 -7.04 10.96 -7.19
N PHE A 66 -6.17 11.78 -6.61
CA PHE A 66 -4.81 11.35 -6.27
C PHE A 66 -4.81 10.63 -4.92
N ILE A 67 -3.90 9.69 -4.76
CA ILE A 67 -3.86 8.76 -3.63
C ILE A 67 -2.74 9.10 -2.65
N ALA A 68 -2.99 8.90 -1.36
CA ALA A 68 -2.07 9.19 -0.27
C ALA A 68 -0.98 8.11 -0.05
N PHE A 69 -0.49 7.47 -1.11
CA PHE A 69 0.45 6.34 -1.01
C PHE A 69 1.83 6.74 -0.47
N LYS A 70 2.26 7.99 -0.67
CA LYS A 70 3.56 8.49 -0.19
C LYS A 70 3.67 8.56 1.32
N ASN A 71 2.56 8.85 1.99
CA ASN A 71 2.49 8.97 3.43
C ASN A 71 2.20 7.60 4.05
N ILE A 72 1.18 6.92 3.54
CA ILE A 72 0.69 5.66 4.14
C ILE A 72 1.66 4.49 3.89
N ILE A 73 2.21 4.36 2.68
CA ILE A 73 3.15 3.28 2.33
C ILE A 73 4.59 3.79 2.28
N GLY A 74 4.78 5.04 1.83
CA GLY A 74 6.11 5.60 1.64
C GLY A 74 6.86 5.96 2.93
N GLU A 75 6.19 6.36 4.02
CA GLU A 75 6.89 6.65 5.29
C GLU A 75 7.41 5.37 5.95
N PRO A 76 6.61 4.29 6.13
CA PRO A 76 7.14 3.04 6.66
C PRO A 76 8.28 2.48 5.82
N LEU A 77 8.19 2.56 4.49
CA LEU A 77 9.26 2.11 3.60
C LEU A 77 10.55 2.94 3.76
N ARG A 78 10.44 4.28 3.87
CA ARG A 78 11.61 5.15 4.11
C ARG A 78 12.28 4.81 5.44
N GLU A 79 11.47 4.53 6.46
CA GLU A 79 11.97 4.17 7.78
C GLU A 79 12.67 2.80 7.76
N ALA A 80 12.11 1.83 7.02
CA ALA A 80 12.74 0.54 6.77
C ALA A 80 14.14 0.72 6.13
N GLU A 81 14.21 1.54 5.07
CA GLU A 81 15.47 1.85 4.37
C GLU A 81 16.49 2.53 5.30
N ARG A 82 16.04 3.50 6.12
CA ARG A 82 16.88 4.22 7.09
C ARG A 82 17.48 3.28 8.14
N LEU A 83 16.71 2.28 8.57
CA LEU A 83 17.09 1.31 9.61
C LEU A 83 17.77 0.05 9.05
N GLY A 84 17.84 -0.09 7.72
CA GLY A 84 18.39 -1.29 7.08
C GLY A 84 17.51 -2.54 7.24
N VAL A 85 16.19 -2.37 7.44
CA VAL A 85 15.23 -3.46 7.59
C VAL A 85 14.69 -3.86 6.22
N PRO A 86 14.69 -5.16 5.86
CA PRO A 86 14.06 -5.63 4.63
C PRO A 86 12.55 -5.35 4.61
N ALA A 87 12.06 -4.69 3.57
CA ALA A 87 10.64 -4.38 3.35
C ALA A 87 10.28 -4.50 1.85
N SER A 88 10.50 -5.69 1.29
CA SER A 88 10.45 -5.92 -0.16
C SER A 88 9.01 -5.95 -0.71
N GLY A 89 8.06 -6.42 0.09
CA GLY A 89 6.63 -6.35 -0.23
C GLY A 89 6.16 -4.91 -0.28
N LEU A 90 6.47 -4.11 0.75
CA LEU A 90 6.15 -2.68 0.81
C LEU A 90 6.82 -1.91 -0.34
N ARG A 91 8.06 -2.24 -0.69
CA ARG A 91 8.77 -1.67 -1.85
C ARG A 91 8.01 -1.92 -3.14
N MET A 92 7.58 -3.16 -3.38
CA MET A 92 6.79 -3.54 -4.56
C MET A 92 5.45 -2.80 -4.58
N LEU A 93 4.70 -2.81 -3.47
CA LEU A 93 3.41 -2.13 -3.34
C LEU A 93 3.54 -0.63 -3.63
N TYR A 94 4.59 0.02 -3.10
CA TYR A 94 4.83 1.44 -3.34
C TYR A 94 5.02 1.75 -4.83
N GLU A 95 5.83 0.97 -5.56
CA GLU A 95 6.03 1.20 -6.99
C GLU A 95 4.76 0.94 -7.81
N LEU A 96 3.97 -0.07 -7.46
CA LEU A 96 2.67 -0.32 -8.10
C LEU A 96 1.69 0.85 -7.88
N LEU A 97 1.62 1.40 -6.66
CA LEU A 97 0.79 2.57 -6.37
C LEU A 97 1.30 3.83 -7.07
N LYS A 98 2.61 3.99 -7.21
CA LYS A 98 3.23 5.07 -7.99
C LYS A 98 2.87 4.99 -9.47
N ILE A 99 2.89 3.79 -10.05
CA ILE A 99 2.41 3.54 -11.43
C ILE A 99 0.94 3.91 -11.54
N LYS A 100 0.10 3.47 -10.59
CA LYS A 100 -1.34 3.79 -10.58
C LYS A 100 -1.59 5.30 -10.48
N GLN A 101 -0.86 5.99 -9.61
CA GLN A 101 -0.91 7.45 -9.48
C GLN A 101 -0.49 8.16 -10.77
N PHE A 102 0.51 7.64 -11.48
CA PHE A 102 0.93 8.20 -12.76
C PHE A 102 -0.15 8.03 -13.83
N GLN A 103 -0.79 6.86 -13.91
CA GLN A 103 -1.94 6.64 -14.79
C GLN A 103 -3.09 7.63 -14.49
N LEU A 104 -3.38 7.90 -13.22
CA LEU A 104 -4.38 8.89 -12.80
C LEU A 104 -3.99 10.31 -13.25
N LYS A 105 -2.71 10.67 -13.15
CA LYS A 105 -2.20 11.96 -13.62
C LYS A 105 -2.32 12.13 -15.13
N LEU A 106 -2.03 11.08 -15.91
CA LEU A 106 -2.23 11.06 -17.36
C LEU A 106 -3.71 11.28 -17.70
N LYS A 107 -4.62 10.55 -17.05
CA LYS A 107 -6.08 10.69 -17.28
C LYS A 107 -6.60 12.09 -16.96
N ARG A 108 -6.03 12.78 -15.97
CA ARG A 108 -6.39 14.16 -15.60
C ARG A 108 -5.67 15.23 -16.40
N GLY A 109 -4.78 14.87 -17.33
CA GLY A 109 -4.02 15.83 -18.13
C GLY A 109 -2.95 16.61 -17.36
N VAL A 110 -2.59 16.18 -16.14
CA VAL A 110 -1.55 16.85 -15.33
C VAL A 110 -0.18 16.17 -15.43
N ALA A 111 -0.08 15.12 -16.25
CA ALA A 111 1.17 14.52 -16.68
C ALA A 111 1.08 14.18 -18.17
N VAL A 112 2.22 14.14 -18.83
CA VAL A 112 2.36 13.75 -20.24
C VAL A 112 3.41 12.66 -20.36
N LEU A 113 3.23 11.76 -21.32
CA LEU A 113 4.30 10.87 -21.76
C LEU A 113 5.26 11.70 -22.61
N ALA A 114 6.52 11.80 -22.21
CA ALA A 114 7.54 12.40 -23.06
C ALA A 114 7.71 11.48 -24.29
N THR A 115 7.35 11.96 -25.47
CA THR A 115 7.44 11.22 -26.74
C THR A 115 8.83 11.31 -27.39
N THR A 116 9.78 11.99 -26.76
CA THR A 116 11.13 12.12 -27.33
C THR A 116 11.93 10.85 -27.04
N LYS A 117 12.26 10.10 -28.11
CA LYS A 117 13.35 9.12 -28.10
C LYS A 117 14.55 9.77 -27.41
N ARG A 118 14.95 9.29 -26.23
CA ARG A 118 16.32 9.53 -25.75
C ARG A 118 17.23 8.83 -26.75
N GLY A 119 17.77 9.59 -27.70
CA GLY A 119 19.00 9.22 -28.37
C GLY A 119 20.02 8.95 -27.28
N ARG A 120 20.42 7.68 -27.16
CA ARG A 120 21.71 7.34 -26.58
C ARG A 120 22.71 7.70 -27.66
N GLU A 121 23.35 8.86 -27.51
CA GLU A 121 24.75 9.02 -27.92
C GLU A 121 25.62 8.40 -26.82
#